data_AF-A0A177DJZ2-F1
#
_entry.id   AF-A0A177DJZ2-F1
#
_cell.length_a   1.000
_cell.length_b   1.000
_cell.length_c   1.000
_cell.angle_alpha   90.00
_cell.angle_beta   90.00
_cell.angle_gamma   90.00
#
_symmetry.space_group_name_H-M   'P 1'
#
loop_
_entity.id
_entity.type
_entity.pdbx_description
1 polymer ?
#
loop_
_entity_poly.entity_id
_entity_poly.type
_entity_poly.pdbx_seq_one_letter_code
_entity_poly.pdbx_strand_id
1 'polypeptide(L)'
;MLKRKPSRDLASGPHVSIFSDDPTLSRHKRKRSLFRSKHSRAQWVPEPERDMSELLEFVLQHEEAFKNQYRLASLYADFRQQLEINPEGYHANIAAWTKALVNASRAGVVPRQGTTHDLLSIRAADELARALQHPQHGKPTCLPAVFHEAVQKKEMVPLKDFLTAKESIYKTSWIPSPWKVLQWSLRQVGVLGQVQAPAKMEVGNFVVVKNVEVAADEILKKMKEHTSTADRVLSKTDFLKRFATVLNPTAPLTTNDLDIVLTFLARDKQAISYNEQTIKFKPEHEDVPLPVTEEDAAIANLRDTLANINAQISPIMEKIALADAAAREAVVAKQMVRAKAALRSKKLAENALKQRSDVALQLEQVYTDLQHAADQVEIVEAMRAGAAALKGLNEKVGGAEGVQGVVDAVNEQMATTEEITNIINETDQPLDEGEIDDEFEALERADREKREKEEAEKTAARLAELEAVEKKRKERESVKTDETEEQVDEASQSMARMSFHQPDDEMEDTEEKRTAAYA
;
A
#
# COMPACT_ATOMS: atom_id res chain seq x y z
N MET A 1 -82.14 35.58 25.06
CA MET A 1 -80.84 35.98 25.66
C MET A 1 -79.78 35.75 24.58
N LEU A 2 -79.19 36.72 23.85
CA LEU A 2 -78.56 38.01 24.23
C LEU A 2 -77.60 37.80 25.42
N LYS A 3 -76.29 38.04 25.32
CA LYS A 3 -75.51 39.05 24.56
C LYS A 3 -74.36 38.37 23.75
N ARG A 4 -74.10 38.63 22.45
CA ARG A 4 -73.57 39.80 21.68
C ARG A 4 -72.09 39.62 21.23
N LYS A 5 -71.93 39.51 19.89
CA LYS A 5 -70.75 39.83 19.04
C LYS A 5 -70.45 41.37 19.07
N PRO A 6 -69.46 42.02 18.37
CA PRO A 6 -68.73 41.65 17.12
C PRO A 6 -67.20 41.96 17.08
N SER A 7 -66.33 41.36 16.24
CA SER A 7 -66.06 41.45 14.77
C SER A 7 -65.41 42.75 14.24
N ARG A 8 -64.69 42.63 13.10
CA ARG A 8 -64.16 43.66 12.14
C ARG A 8 -62.63 43.93 12.22
N ASP A 9 -61.90 44.19 11.11
CA ASP A 9 -62.28 44.33 9.68
C ASP A 9 -61.07 44.25 8.71
N LEU A 10 -61.33 43.94 7.42
CA LEU A 10 -60.70 44.47 6.16
C LEU A 10 -59.16 44.33 5.96
N ALA A 11 -58.51 44.33 4.79
CA ALA A 11 -58.79 44.21 3.33
C ALA A 11 -57.39 44.11 2.62
N SER A 12 -57.15 43.82 1.33
CA SER A 12 -57.90 43.42 0.12
C SER A 12 -56.90 42.84 -0.92
N GLY A 13 -57.36 42.29 -2.06
CA GLY A 13 -56.54 42.10 -3.28
C GLY A 13 -56.30 43.42 -4.05
N PRO A 14 -55.64 43.43 -5.24
CA PRO A 14 -55.91 42.49 -6.34
C PRO A 14 -54.70 42.08 -7.24
N HIS A 15 -55.02 41.61 -8.45
CA HIS A 15 -54.23 40.95 -9.51
C HIS A 15 -53.59 41.91 -10.57
N VAL A 16 -52.72 41.34 -11.42
CA VAL A 16 -52.30 41.74 -12.82
C VAL A 16 -51.08 42.67 -13.05
N SER A 17 -50.37 42.35 -14.15
CA SER A 17 -49.43 43.15 -14.99
C SER A 17 -47.95 43.16 -14.58
N ILE A 18 -46.94 42.79 -15.39
CA ILE A 18 -46.71 42.79 -16.86
C ILE A 18 -46.63 44.21 -17.48
N PHE A 19 -45.41 44.57 -17.88
CA PHE A 19 -44.94 45.81 -18.54
C PHE A 19 -45.13 47.15 -17.81
N SER A 20 -44.03 47.68 -17.29
CA SER A 20 -43.71 49.11 -17.29
C SER A 20 -42.19 49.32 -17.15
N ASP A 21 -41.56 49.90 -18.17
CA ASP A 21 -40.15 50.33 -18.12
C ASP A 21 -39.97 51.57 -17.25
N ASP A 22 -38.80 51.71 -16.61
CA ASP A 22 -38.28 53.02 -16.16
C ASP A 22 -36.77 53.11 -16.50
N PRO A 23 -36.30 54.11 -17.29
CA PRO A 23 -35.01 54.00 -17.98
C PRO A 23 -33.95 54.97 -17.45
N THR A 24 -33.18 54.58 -16.42
CA THR A 24 -31.93 55.27 -16.06
C THR A 24 -30.78 54.32 -15.72
N LEU A 25 -29.87 54.09 -16.68
CA LEU A 25 -28.43 54.41 -16.56
C LEU A 25 -27.62 53.88 -17.76
N SER A 26 -26.66 54.69 -18.20
CA SER A 26 -25.98 54.55 -19.49
C SER A 26 -24.72 53.69 -19.47
N ARG A 27 -24.75 52.62 -20.27
CA ARG A 27 -23.76 52.31 -21.32
C ARG A 27 -22.26 52.51 -20.96
N HIS A 28 -21.60 51.46 -20.49
CA HIS A 28 -20.17 51.23 -20.80
C HIS A 28 -19.88 49.78 -21.21
N LYS A 29 -19.48 49.59 -22.48
CA LYS A 29 -18.96 48.31 -22.98
C LYS A 29 -17.55 48.08 -22.43
N ARG A 30 -17.31 47.00 -21.70
CA ARG A 30 -15.99 46.35 -21.61
C ARG A 30 -16.08 44.94 -22.17
N LYS A 31 -15.28 44.67 -23.21
CA LYS A 31 -15.14 43.33 -23.79
C LYS A 31 -14.54 42.40 -22.73
N ARG A 32 -15.26 41.35 -22.32
CA ARG A 32 -14.63 40.18 -21.67
C ARG A 32 -14.42 39.11 -22.74
N SER A 33 -13.17 38.69 -22.87
CA SER A 33 -12.74 37.69 -23.85
C SER A 33 -13.34 36.32 -23.52
N LEU A 34 -13.83 35.61 -24.55
CA LEU A 34 -14.24 34.22 -24.44
C LEU A 34 -13.01 33.31 -24.55
N PHE A 35 -12.18 33.27 -23.50
CA PHE A 35 -11.26 32.15 -23.28
C PHE A 35 -11.89 31.13 -22.32
N ARG A 36 -12.73 30.27 -22.89
CA ARG A 36 -13.09 29.00 -22.27
C ARG A 36 -11.87 28.09 -22.37
N SER A 37 -11.23 27.76 -21.24
CA SER A 37 -10.19 26.73 -21.25
C SER A 37 -10.78 25.43 -21.80
N LYS A 38 -10.05 24.79 -22.72
CA LYS A 38 -10.37 23.42 -23.12
C LYS A 38 -10.00 22.51 -21.96
N HIS A 39 -10.95 22.27 -21.05
CA HIS A 39 -10.87 21.04 -20.27
C HIS A 39 -10.81 19.89 -21.25
N SER A 40 -9.71 19.13 -21.19
CA SER A 40 -9.64 17.81 -21.77
C SER A 40 -10.85 17.04 -21.29
N ARG A 41 -11.78 16.71 -22.20
CA ARG A 41 -12.66 15.58 -21.96
C ARG A 41 -11.74 14.38 -21.98
N ALA A 42 -11.40 13.85 -20.80
CA ALA A 42 -10.92 12.49 -20.70
C ALA A 42 -11.91 11.64 -21.49
N GLN A 43 -11.44 11.10 -22.61
CA GLN A 43 -12.24 10.28 -23.48
C GLN A 43 -12.53 9.02 -22.68
N TRP A 44 -13.75 8.87 -22.17
CA TRP A 44 -14.17 7.65 -21.50
C TRP A 44 -14.15 6.55 -22.55
N VAL A 45 -13.05 5.80 -22.56
CA VAL A 45 -12.93 4.55 -23.26
C VAL A 45 -13.59 3.54 -22.32
N PRO A 46 -14.72 2.90 -22.71
CA PRO A 46 -15.19 1.75 -21.95
C PRO A 46 -14.03 0.75 -21.88
N GLU A 47 -13.81 0.13 -20.71
CA GLU A 47 -12.96 -1.06 -20.69
C GLU A 47 -13.50 -2.04 -21.74
N PRO A 48 -12.62 -2.74 -22.48
CA PRO A 48 -13.09 -3.74 -23.44
C PRO A 48 -13.99 -4.72 -22.70
N GLU A 49 -15.23 -4.86 -23.15
CA GLU A 49 -16.18 -5.80 -22.56
C GLU A 49 -15.51 -7.19 -22.55
N ARG A 50 -15.14 -7.68 -21.37
CA ARG A 50 -14.66 -9.05 -21.24
C ARG A 50 -15.84 -9.94 -21.62
N ASP A 51 -15.71 -10.71 -22.70
CA ASP A 51 -16.73 -11.66 -23.19
C ASP A 51 -17.17 -12.67 -22.11
N MET A 52 -16.34 -12.85 -21.07
CA MET A 52 -16.61 -13.69 -19.91
C MET A 52 -16.29 -12.92 -18.62
N SER A 53 -17.01 -13.22 -17.54
CA SER A 53 -16.64 -12.67 -16.23
C SER A 53 -15.36 -13.35 -15.70
N GLU A 54 -14.63 -12.66 -14.84
CA GLU A 54 -13.46 -13.19 -14.13
C GLU A 54 -13.77 -14.49 -13.36
N LEU A 55 -14.96 -14.60 -12.77
CA LEU A 55 -15.43 -15.82 -12.12
C LEU A 55 -15.59 -16.99 -13.11
N LEU A 56 -16.17 -16.72 -14.28
CA LEU A 56 -16.37 -17.75 -15.32
C LEU A 56 -15.03 -18.20 -15.90
N GLU A 57 -14.14 -17.25 -16.23
CA GLU A 57 -12.78 -17.54 -16.70
C GLU A 57 -12.02 -18.39 -15.70
N PHE A 58 -12.06 -18.03 -14.42
CA PHE A 58 -11.43 -18.81 -13.35
C PHE A 58 -11.95 -20.24 -13.30
N VAL A 59 -13.28 -20.44 -13.28
CA VAL A 59 -13.89 -21.79 -13.20
C VAL A 59 -13.53 -22.64 -14.42
N LEU A 60 -13.58 -22.09 -15.63
CA LEU A 60 -13.21 -22.81 -16.86
C LEU A 60 -11.72 -23.19 -16.90
N GLN A 61 -10.84 -22.35 -16.35
CA GLN A 61 -9.38 -22.58 -16.36
C GLN A 61 -8.89 -23.50 -15.22
N HIS A 62 -9.50 -23.44 -14.04
CA HIS A 62 -8.97 -24.08 -12.84
C HIS A 62 -9.70 -25.38 -12.45
N GLU A 63 -10.93 -25.59 -12.93
CA GLU A 63 -11.72 -26.78 -12.56
C GLU A 63 -11.80 -27.80 -13.70
N GLU A 64 -11.16 -28.96 -13.52
CA GLU A 64 -11.15 -30.09 -14.47
C GLU A 64 -12.54 -30.52 -14.94
N ALA A 65 -13.56 -30.40 -14.08
CA ALA A 65 -14.94 -30.71 -14.44
C ALA A 65 -15.51 -29.79 -15.54
N PHE A 66 -15.03 -28.54 -15.60
CA PHE A 66 -15.52 -27.49 -16.50
C PHE A 66 -14.66 -27.33 -17.77
N LYS A 67 -13.43 -27.86 -17.76
CA LYS A 67 -12.58 -27.96 -18.97
C LYS A 67 -13.17 -28.87 -20.04
N ASN A 68 -13.93 -29.90 -19.64
CA ASN A 68 -14.55 -30.83 -20.59
C ASN A 68 -15.84 -30.24 -21.17
N GLN A 69 -15.79 -29.77 -22.43
CA GLN A 69 -16.93 -29.20 -23.15
C GLN A 69 -18.17 -30.12 -23.17
N TYR A 70 -17.98 -31.44 -23.29
CA TYR A 70 -19.09 -32.40 -23.28
C TYR A 70 -19.81 -32.49 -21.92
N ARG A 71 -19.16 -32.06 -20.84
CA ARG A 71 -19.72 -32.05 -19.48
C ARG A 71 -20.39 -30.71 -19.12
N LEU A 72 -20.04 -29.61 -19.78
CA LEU A 72 -20.61 -28.28 -19.47
C LEU A 72 -22.14 -28.25 -19.59
N ALA A 73 -22.72 -28.90 -20.60
CA ALA A 73 -24.17 -28.99 -20.76
C ALA A 73 -24.88 -29.66 -19.56
N SER A 74 -24.31 -30.73 -19.00
CA SER A 74 -24.89 -31.40 -17.82
C SER A 74 -24.63 -30.66 -16.51
N LEU A 75 -23.54 -29.89 -16.43
CA LEU A 75 -23.24 -29.02 -15.29
C LEU A 75 -24.19 -27.80 -15.24
N TYR A 76 -24.54 -27.19 -16.37
CA TYR A 76 -25.36 -25.96 -16.39
C TYR A 76 -26.88 -26.21 -16.35
N ALA A 77 -27.32 -27.40 -16.78
CA ALA A 77 -28.72 -27.80 -16.78
C ALA A 77 -29.27 -28.06 -15.37
N ASP A 78 -30.60 -28.01 -15.22
CA ASP A 78 -31.28 -28.40 -14.00
C ASP A 78 -31.27 -29.93 -13.85
N PHE A 79 -30.29 -30.44 -13.12
CA PHE A 79 -30.10 -31.87 -12.90
C PHE A 79 -30.85 -32.43 -11.68
N ARG A 80 -31.81 -31.71 -11.07
CA ARG A 80 -32.53 -32.20 -9.87
C ARG A 80 -33.23 -33.55 -10.07
N GLN A 81 -33.78 -33.81 -11.26
CA GLN A 81 -34.40 -35.11 -11.61
C GLN A 81 -33.38 -36.27 -11.66
N GLN A 82 -32.07 -35.97 -11.81
CA GLN A 82 -31.04 -37.01 -11.76
C GLN A 82 -30.92 -37.63 -10.37
N LEU A 83 -31.37 -36.98 -9.29
CA LEU A 83 -31.36 -37.59 -7.94
C LEU A 83 -32.13 -38.91 -7.88
N GLU A 84 -33.16 -39.09 -8.71
CA GLU A 84 -33.95 -40.33 -8.79
C GLU A 84 -33.46 -41.27 -9.90
N ILE A 85 -33.00 -40.72 -11.03
CA ILE A 85 -32.67 -41.49 -12.25
C ILE A 85 -31.18 -41.89 -12.32
N ASN A 86 -30.28 -41.04 -11.82
CA ASN A 86 -28.83 -41.26 -11.77
C ASN A 86 -28.22 -40.49 -10.56
N PRO A 87 -28.34 -41.04 -9.33
CA PRO A 87 -27.88 -40.37 -8.11
C PRO A 87 -26.39 -40.05 -8.13
N GLU A 88 -25.58 -40.92 -8.74
CA GLU A 88 -24.13 -40.72 -8.89
C GLU A 88 -23.83 -39.49 -9.75
N GLY A 89 -24.51 -39.34 -10.90
CA GLY A 89 -24.40 -38.17 -11.77
C GLY A 89 -24.83 -36.88 -11.07
N TYR A 90 -25.93 -36.91 -10.32
CA TYR A 90 -26.39 -35.79 -9.50
C TYR A 90 -25.30 -35.37 -8.50
N HIS A 91 -24.81 -36.29 -7.66
CA HIS A 91 -23.81 -35.97 -6.64
C HIS A 91 -22.46 -35.55 -7.25
N ALA A 92 -22.05 -36.14 -8.37
CA ALA A 92 -20.82 -35.74 -9.08
C ALA A 92 -20.90 -34.32 -9.67
N ASN A 93 -22.09 -33.87 -10.07
CA ASN A 93 -22.31 -32.50 -10.56
C ASN A 93 -22.43 -31.50 -9.41
N ILE A 94 -23.08 -31.85 -8.29
CA ILE A 94 -23.01 -31.04 -7.06
C ILE A 94 -21.55 -30.88 -6.62
N ALA A 95 -20.79 -31.96 -6.47
CA ALA A 95 -19.42 -31.91 -5.98
C ALA A 95 -18.50 -31.05 -6.87
N ALA A 96 -18.70 -31.10 -8.19
CA ALA A 96 -17.99 -30.23 -9.13
C ALA A 96 -18.30 -28.74 -8.89
N TRP A 97 -19.58 -28.38 -8.74
CA TRP A 97 -19.98 -27.00 -8.47
C TRP A 97 -19.59 -26.50 -7.08
N THR A 98 -19.78 -27.30 -6.03
CA THR A 98 -19.35 -26.92 -4.68
C THR A 98 -17.84 -26.67 -4.66
N LYS A 99 -17.03 -27.56 -5.26
CA LYS A 99 -15.58 -27.36 -5.37
C LYS A 99 -15.23 -26.08 -6.13
N ALA A 100 -15.87 -25.83 -7.28
CA ALA A 100 -15.64 -24.63 -8.07
C ALA A 100 -15.93 -23.35 -7.28
N LEU A 101 -17.07 -23.31 -6.56
CA LEU A 101 -17.46 -22.17 -5.72
C LEU A 101 -16.49 -21.96 -4.54
N VAL A 102 -16.08 -23.03 -3.86
CA VAL A 102 -15.10 -23.00 -2.75
C VAL A 102 -13.76 -22.43 -3.21
N ASN A 103 -13.26 -22.89 -4.36
CA ASN A 103 -11.98 -22.45 -4.90
C ASN A 103 -12.06 -21.02 -5.45
N ALA A 104 -13.18 -20.64 -6.08
CA ALA A 104 -13.40 -19.30 -6.60
C ALA A 104 -13.54 -18.24 -5.49
N SER A 105 -14.21 -18.55 -4.38
CA SER A 105 -14.25 -17.63 -3.23
C SER A 105 -12.86 -17.46 -2.63
N ARG A 106 -12.11 -18.55 -2.43
CA ARG A 106 -10.72 -18.48 -1.95
C ARG A 106 -9.81 -17.65 -2.87
N ALA A 107 -10.00 -17.78 -4.19
CA ALA A 107 -9.26 -17.01 -5.18
C ALA A 107 -9.67 -15.53 -5.25
N GLY A 108 -10.73 -15.12 -4.55
CA GLY A 108 -11.21 -13.74 -4.55
C GLY A 108 -11.88 -13.30 -5.84
N VAL A 109 -12.39 -14.24 -6.66
CA VAL A 109 -13.03 -13.93 -7.97
C VAL A 109 -14.55 -13.94 -7.92
N VAL A 110 -15.16 -14.30 -6.78
CA VAL A 110 -16.62 -14.25 -6.58
C VAL A 110 -17.09 -12.77 -6.53
N PRO A 111 -18.24 -12.41 -7.14
CA PRO A 111 -18.74 -11.03 -7.16
C PRO A 111 -18.76 -10.31 -5.79
N ARG A 112 -18.24 -9.09 -5.78
CA ARG A 112 -18.06 -8.23 -4.59
C ARG A 112 -19.39 -7.81 -3.96
N GLN A 113 -19.37 -7.61 -2.64
CA GLN A 113 -20.29 -6.69 -1.96
C GLN A 113 -19.50 -5.47 -1.50
N GLY A 114 -19.64 -4.34 -2.18
CA GLY A 114 -18.86 -3.14 -1.91
C GLY A 114 -17.48 -3.16 -2.59
N THR A 115 -16.44 -2.76 -1.85
CA THR A 115 -15.09 -2.51 -2.38
C THR A 115 -14.22 -3.77 -2.47
N THR A 116 -14.45 -4.77 -1.62
CA THR A 116 -13.60 -5.96 -1.45
C THR A 116 -14.33 -7.28 -1.78
N HIS A 117 -13.59 -8.38 -1.85
CA HIS A 117 -14.10 -9.73 -2.07
C HIS A 117 -14.00 -10.54 -0.77
N ASP A 118 -15.12 -11.04 -0.24
CA ASP A 118 -15.11 -11.99 0.88
C ASP A 118 -14.56 -13.36 0.41
N LEU A 119 -13.53 -13.88 1.09
CA LEU A 119 -12.90 -15.17 0.74
C LEU A 119 -13.57 -16.37 1.43
N LEU A 120 -14.25 -16.12 2.55
CA LEU A 120 -14.87 -17.11 3.41
C LEU A 120 -16.38 -17.17 3.28
N SER A 121 -17.00 -16.27 2.51
CA SER A 121 -18.44 -16.28 2.28
C SER A 121 -18.80 -16.08 0.81
N ILE A 122 -19.97 -16.59 0.40
CA ILE A 122 -20.52 -16.45 -0.94
C ILE A 122 -21.95 -15.92 -0.85
N ARG A 123 -22.26 -14.91 -1.64
CA ARG A 123 -23.63 -14.42 -1.86
C ARG A 123 -24.32 -15.23 -2.95
N ALA A 124 -25.29 -16.06 -2.58
CA ALA A 124 -26.17 -16.73 -3.54
C ALA A 124 -27.22 -15.72 -4.04
N ALA A 125 -26.89 -14.91 -5.05
CA ALA A 125 -27.78 -13.93 -5.67
C ALA A 125 -27.73 -14.01 -7.21
N ASP A 126 -28.67 -13.36 -7.91
CA ASP A 126 -28.67 -13.36 -9.39
C ASP A 126 -27.37 -12.74 -9.98
N GLU A 127 -26.65 -11.91 -9.22
CA GLU A 127 -25.29 -11.45 -9.53
C GLU A 127 -24.30 -12.61 -9.73
N LEU A 128 -24.32 -13.61 -8.84
CA LEU A 128 -23.49 -14.82 -8.95
C LEU A 128 -23.88 -15.64 -10.18
N ALA A 129 -25.18 -15.80 -10.43
CA ALA A 129 -25.69 -16.53 -11.59
C ALA A 129 -25.39 -15.82 -12.93
N ARG A 130 -25.34 -14.49 -12.94
CA ARG A 130 -24.89 -13.67 -14.09
C ARG A 130 -23.39 -13.78 -14.30
N ALA A 131 -22.59 -13.71 -13.23
CA ALA A 131 -21.14 -13.88 -13.35
C ALA A 131 -20.77 -15.27 -13.91
N LEU A 132 -21.51 -16.31 -13.52
CA LEU A 132 -21.36 -17.67 -14.07
C LEU A 132 -22.06 -17.90 -15.42
N GLN A 133 -22.54 -16.87 -16.12
CA GLN A 133 -23.28 -17.06 -17.38
C GLN A 133 -22.36 -17.44 -18.55
N HIS A 134 -22.45 -18.69 -19.01
CA HIS A 134 -21.66 -19.18 -20.15
C HIS A 134 -22.27 -18.76 -21.49
N PRO A 135 -21.49 -18.28 -22.49
CA PRO A 135 -22.03 -17.81 -23.77
C PRO A 135 -22.92 -18.81 -24.52
N GLN A 136 -22.61 -20.11 -24.44
CA GLN A 136 -23.35 -21.18 -25.14
C GLN A 136 -24.37 -21.93 -24.28
N HIS A 137 -24.30 -21.81 -22.94
CA HIS A 137 -25.14 -22.60 -22.01
C HIS A 137 -26.01 -21.73 -21.10
N GLY A 138 -25.88 -20.40 -21.17
CA GLY A 138 -26.64 -19.47 -20.36
C GLY A 138 -26.23 -19.50 -18.88
N LYS A 139 -27.15 -19.11 -18.01
CA LYS A 139 -26.95 -19.14 -16.56
C LYS A 139 -27.05 -20.58 -16.03
N PRO A 140 -26.23 -21.00 -15.07
CA PRO A 140 -26.35 -22.32 -14.44
C PRO A 140 -27.66 -22.42 -13.64
N THR A 141 -28.59 -23.21 -14.15
CA THR A 141 -29.93 -23.41 -13.53
C THR A 141 -29.91 -24.33 -12.31
N CYS A 142 -28.81 -25.06 -12.12
CA CYS A 142 -28.58 -25.99 -11.02
C CYS A 142 -28.20 -25.33 -9.68
N LEU A 143 -27.80 -24.06 -9.65
CA LEU A 143 -27.29 -23.41 -8.42
C LEU A 143 -28.20 -23.56 -7.19
N PRO A 144 -29.55 -23.49 -7.28
CA PRO A 144 -30.42 -23.75 -6.13
C PRO A 144 -30.21 -25.14 -5.50
N ALA A 145 -29.96 -26.17 -6.31
CA ALA A 145 -29.67 -27.52 -5.83
C ALA A 145 -28.27 -27.63 -5.23
N VAL A 146 -27.27 -26.96 -5.84
CA VAL A 146 -25.89 -26.89 -5.31
C VAL A 146 -25.88 -26.29 -3.90
N PHE A 147 -26.47 -25.10 -3.71
CA PHE A 147 -26.52 -24.48 -2.38
C PHE A 147 -27.38 -25.28 -1.39
N HIS A 148 -28.49 -25.88 -1.82
CA HIS A 148 -29.31 -26.72 -0.96
C HIS A 148 -28.53 -27.92 -0.42
N GLU A 149 -27.85 -28.68 -1.30
CA GLU A 149 -27.06 -29.83 -0.91
C GLU A 149 -25.82 -29.45 -0.08
N ALA A 150 -25.13 -28.36 -0.44
CA ALA A 150 -23.97 -27.89 0.32
C ALA A 150 -24.35 -27.48 1.75
N VAL A 151 -25.54 -26.89 1.96
CA VAL A 151 -26.08 -26.62 3.30
C VAL A 151 -26.56 -27.91 3.98
N GLN A 152 -27.10 -28.88 3.24
CA GLN A 152 -27.47 -30.19 3.77
C GLN A 152 -26.24 -30.97 4.29
N LYS A 153 -25.09 -30.83 3.64
CA LYS A 153 -23.81 -31.46 4.01
C LYS A 153 -22.99 -30.66 5.02
N LYS A 154 -23.47 -29.49 5.48
CA LYS A 154 -22.74 -28.51 6.29
C LYS A 154 -21.45 -27.97 5.63
N GLU A 155 -21.27 -28.14 4.32
CA GLU A 155 -20.15 -27.58 3.55
C GLU A 155 -20.28 -26.05 3.40
N MET A 156 -21.54 -25.58 3.38
CA MET A 156 -21.91 -24.16 3.41
C MET A 156 -22.90 -23.89 4.55
N VAL A 157 -22.73 -22.79 5.28
CA VAL A 157 -23.61 -22.43 6.42
C VAL A 157 -24.12 -21.00 6.26
N PRO A 158 -25.42 -20.71 6.45
CA PRO A 158 -25.92 -19.34 6.41
C PRO A 158 -25.16 -18.42 7.38
N LEU A 159 -24.67 -17.28 6.90
CA LEU A 159 -23.77 -16.39 7.65
C LEU A 159 -24.34 -15.99 9.03
N LYS A 160 -25.63 -15.65 9.08
CA LYS A 160 -26.30 -15.29 10.33
C LYS A 160 -26.31 -16.42 11.35
N ASP A 161 -26.54 -17.66 10.91
CA ASP A 161 -26.50 -18.83 11.79
C ASP A 161 -25.09 -19.12 12.26
N PHE A 162 -24.12 -19.01 11.35
CA PHE A 162 -22.72 -19.23 11.65
C PHE A 162 -22.24 -18.25 12.73
N LEU A 163 -22.58 -16.97 12.64
CA LEU A 163 -22.14 -15.96 13.63
C LEU A 163 -22.93 -16.03 14.95
N THR A 164 -24.22 -16.38 14.92
CA THR A 164 -25.06 -16.42 16.14
C THR A 164 -25.06 -17.77 16.88
N ALA A 165 -24.50 -18.83 16.30
CA ALA A 165 -24.45 -20.15 16.91
C ALA A 165 -23.48 -20.21 18.10
N LYS A 166 -24.03 -20.49 19.29
CA LYS A 166 -23.30 -20.64 20.57
C LYS A 166 -22.55 -21.96 20.72
N GLU A 167 -22.85 -22.96 19.89
CA GLU A 167 -22.21 -24.29 19.90
C GLU A 167 -21.49 -24.55 18.59
N SER A 168 -20.40 -25.32 18.66
CA SER A 168 -19.64 -25.73 17.48
C SER A 168 -20.50 -26.41 16.41
N ILE A 169 -20.22 -26.11 15.14
CA ILE A 169 -20.96 -26.61 13.97
C ILE A 169 -20.83 -28.14 13.78
N TYR A 170 -19.77 -28.72 14.36
CA TYR A 170 -19.48 -30.15 14.32
C TYR A 170 -20.22 -30.95 15.39
N LYS A 171 -20.86 -30.31 16.38
CA LYS A 171 -21.70 -31.05 17.34
C LYS A 171 -22.90 -31.67 16.61
N THR A 172 -23.22 -32.92 16.96
CA THR A 172 -24.39 -33.63 16.42
C THR A 172 -25.72 -32.93 16.77
N SER A 173 -25.77 -32.22 17.90
CA SER A 173 -26.89 -31.35 18.31
C SER A 173 -27.01 -30.08 17.47
N TRP A 174 -25.94 -29.65 16.79
CA TRP A 174 -25.94 -28.41 16.05
C TRP A 174 -26.58 -28.58 14.68
N ILE A 175 -27.66 -27.82 14.50
CA ILE A 175 -28.55 -27.83 13.34
C ILE A 175 -28.72 -26.35 12.93
N PRO A 176 -28.29 -25.93 11.71
CA PRO A 176 -28.47 -24.57 11.20
C PRO A 176 -29.95 -24.14 11.24
N SER A 177 -30.24 -22.84 11.26
CA SER A 177 -31.64 -22.39 11.36
C SER A 177 -32.50 -22.78 10.16
N PRO A 178 -32.03 -22.82 8.88
CA PRO A 178 -32.79 -23.44 7.81
C PRO A 178 -33.07 -24.93 8.01
N TRP A 179 -32.18 -25.71 8.65
CA TRP A 179 -32.51 -27.08 9.02
C TRP A 179 -33.50 -27.17 10.20
N LYS A 180 -33.43 -26.27 11.19
CA LYS A 180 -34.47 -26.16 12.23
C LYS A 180 -35.82 -25.81 11.59
N VAL A 181 -35.78 -25.00 10.54
CA VAL A 181 -36.90 -24.70 9.65
C VAL A 181 -36.91 -25.70 8.49
N LEU A 182 -36.99 -27.01 8.78
CA LEU A 182 -37.38 -28.05 7.82
C LEU A 182 -38.71 -27.73 7.08
N GLN A 183 -39.40 -26.65 7.47
CA GLN A 183 -40.47 -25.99 6.72
C GLN A 183 -40.03 -25.26 5.43
N TRP A 184 -38.73 -25.11 5.12
CA TRP A 184 -38.26 -24.63 3.81
C TRP A 184 -38.69 -25.52 2.63
N SER A 185 -39.05 -26.78 2.87
CA SER A 185 -39.74 -27.64 1.90
C SER A 185 -41.27 -27.68 2.06
N LEU A 186 -41.87 -27.08 3.10
CA LEU A 186 -43.33 -27.06 3.30
C LEU A 186 -44.07 -25.93 2.59
N ARG A 187 -43.38 -24.95 1.97
CA ARG A 187 -44.03 -23.85 1.22
C ARG A 187 -44.43 -24.18 -0.23
N GLN A 188 -44.28 -25.44 -0.64
CA GLN A 188 -44.88 -26.01 -1.85
C GLN A 188 -45.72 -27.23 -1.47
N VAL A 189 -46.87 -27.00 -0.82
CA VAL A 189 -47.84 -28.08 -0.54
C VAL A 189 -48.49 -28.54 -1.85
N GLY A 190 -48.05 -29.68 -2.36
CA GLY A 190 -48.61 -30.35 -3.52
C GLY A 190 -48.37 -31.86 -3.43
N VAL A 191 -49.20 -32.54 -2.62
CA VAL A 191 -49.44 -34.00 -2.51
C VAL A 191 -48.28 -34.94 -2.91
N LEU A 192 -47.80 -35.74 -1.94
CA LEU A 192 -46.63 -36.65 -1.93
C LEU A 192 -45.34 -35.97 -1.41
N GLY A 193 -45.02 -36.25 -0.16
CA GLY A 193 -43.94 -35.60 0.59
C GLY A 193 -42.55 -36.17 0.33
N GLN A 194 -41.99 -35.94 -0.86
CA GLN A 194 -40.53 -36.00 -1.07
C GLN A 194 -39.90 -34.62 -0.89
N VAL A 195 -38.78 -34.55 -0.18
CA VAL A 195 -38.01 -33.31 -0.02
C VAL A 195 -37.23 -33.07 -1.31
N GLN A 196 -37.67 -32.10 -2.12
CA GLN A 196 -37.00 -31.70 -3.35
C GLN A 196 -36.26 -30.37 -3.18
N ALA A 197 -35.10 -30.24 -3.83
CA ALA A 197 -34.33 -29.00 -3.86
C ALA A 197 -35.13 -27.85 -4.53
N PRO A 198 -35.03 -26.61 -4.02
CA PRO A 198 -35.88 -25.49 -4.44
C PRO A 198 -35.69 -25.13 -5.92
N ALA A 199 -36.76 -24.66 -6.57
CA ALA A 199 -36.75 -24.29 -7.99
C ALA A 199 -36.21 -22.87 -8.27
N LYS A 200 -35.91 -22.09 -7.22
CA LYS A 200 -35.35 -20.74 -7.31
C LYS A 200 -34.29 -20.54 -6.24
N MET A 201 -33.28 -19.74 -6.54
CA MET A 201 -32.24 -19.35 -5.59
C MET A 201 -32.79 -18.23 -4.69
N GLU A 202 -32.90 -18.50 -3.40
CA GLU A 202 -33.20 -17.46 -2.40
C GLU A 202 -31.93 -16.66 -2.09
N VAL A 203 -32.06 -15.34 -1.94
CA VAL A 203 -30.91 -14.46 -1.72
C VAL A 203 -30.37 -14.65 -0.30
N GLY A 204 -29.13 -15.13 -0.19
CA GLY A 204 -28.48 -15.37 1.10
C GLY A 204 -26.96 -15.33 1.03
N ASN A 205 -26.32 -15.05 2.18
CA ASN A 205 -24.86 -15.13 2.36
C ASN A 205 -24.54 -16.45 3.07
N PHE A 206 -23.58 -17.21 2.54
CA PHE A 206 -23.19 -18.53 3.03
C PHE A 206 -21.69 -18.60 3.29
N VAL A 207 -21.32 -18.95 4.53
CA VAL A 207 -19.93 -19.25 4.94
C VAL A 207 -19.49 -20.55 4.29
N VAL A 208 -18.31 -20.53 3.68
CA VAL A 208 -17.67 -21.67 3.01
C VAL A 208 -16.77 -22.38 4.02
N VAL A 209 -17.30 -23.39 4.72
CA VAL A 209 -16.66 -23.97 5.92
C VAL A 209 -15.23 -24.45 5.64
N LYS A 210 -15.00 -25.08 4.48
CA LYS A 210 -13.66 -25.55 4.08
C LYS A 210 -12.62 -24.43 3.96
N ASN A 211 -13.00 -23.22 3.53
CA ASN A 211 -12.06 -22.11 3.47
C ASN A 211 -11.76 -21.57 4.88
N VAL A 212 -12.76 -21.58 5.78
CA VAL A 212 -12.59 -21.19 7.19
C VAL A 212 -11.67 -22.16 7.92
N GLU A 213 -11.85 -23.47 7.72
CA GLU A 213 -10.97 -24.52 8.24
C GLU A 213 -9.52 -24.28 7.83
N VAL A 214 -9.26 -24.09 6.53
CA VAL A 214 -7.90 -23.86 6.01
C VAL A 214 -7.31 -22.54 6.51
N ALA A 215 -8.10 -21.47 6.58
CA ALA A 215 -7.63 -20.19 7.12
C ALA A 215 -7.24 -20.33 8.59
N ALA A 216 -8.10 -20.95 9.41
CA ALA A 216 -7.86 -21.18 10.82
C ALA A 216 -6.63 -22.07 11.06
N ASP A 217 -6.46 -23.14 10.29
CA ASP A 217 -5.32 -24.06 10.46
C ASP A 217 -3.99 -23.43 10.05
N GLU A 218 -3.94 -22.60 8.98
CA GLU A 218 -2.73 -21.84 8.64
C GLU A 218 -2.44 -20.69 9.63
N ILE A 219 -3.47 -20.03 10.19
CA ILE A 219 -3.29 -19.02 11.27
C ILE A 219 -2.71 -19.69 12.52
N LEU A 220 -3.30 -20.81 12.97
CA LEU A 220 -2.83 -21.54 14.14
C LEU A 220 -1.42 -22.10 13.94
N LYS A 221 -1.11 -22.58 12.74
CA LYS A 221 0.25 -23.03 12.36
C LYS A 221 1.28 -21.91 12.47
N LYS A 222 0.98 -20.71 11.96
CA LYS A 222 1.85 -19.52 12.13
C LYS A 222 1.99 -19.14 13.62
N MET A 223 0.90 -19.18 14.38
CA MET A 223 0.93 -18.81 15.80
C MET A 223 1.71 -19.77 16.72
N LYS A 224 2.06 -20.99 16.27
CA LYS A 224 2.95 -21.89 17.02
C LYS A 224 4.38 -21.38 17.16
N GLU A 225 4.83 -20.51 16.25
CA GLU A 225 6.15 -19.89 16.32
C GLU A 225 6.23 -18.85 17.46
N HIS A 226 5.08 -18.38 17.96
CA HIS A 226 4.99 -17.43 19.06
C HIS A 226 4.80 -18.15 20.41
N THR A 227 5.81 -18.08 21.27
CA THR A 227 5.87 -18.77 22.56
C THR A 227 5.49 -17.90 23.76
N SER A 228 5.87 -16.62 23.73
CA SER A 228 5.61 -15.65 24.82
C SER A 228 4.14 -15.24 24.89
N THR A 229 3.69 -14.86 26.09
CA THR A 229 2.32 -14.43 26.37
C THR A 229 1.97 -13.16 25.60
N ALA A 230 2.90 -12.20 25.51
CA ALA A 230 2.69 -10.94 24.80
C ALA A 230 2.46 -11.14 23.29
N ASP A 231 3.24 -12.01 22.64
CA ASP A 231 3.11 -12.30 21.20
C ASP A 231 1.80 -13.00 20.82
N ARG A 232 1.13 -13.63 21.80
CA ARG A 232 -0.16 -14.30 21.64
C ARG A 232 -1.36 -13.35 21.79
N VAL A 233 -1.12 -12.08 22.14
CA VAL A 233 -2.14 -11.06 22.34
C VAL A 233 -2.05 -10.04 21.21
N LEU A 234 -3.04 -10.08 20.32
CA LEU A 234 -3.10 -9.24 19.12
C LEU A 234 -4.28 -8.27 19.19
N SER A 235 -4.16 -7.11 18.56
CA SER A 235 -5.33 -6.33 18.17
C SER A 235 -5.97 -6.92 16.91
N LYS A 236 -7.22 -6.55 16.60
CA LYS A 236 -7.81 -6.85 15.28
C LYS A 236 -6.99 -6.27 14.12
N THR A 237 -6.40 -5.09 14.29
CA THR A 237 -5.59 -4.40 13.28
C THR A 237 -4.34 -5.20 12.92
N ASP A 238 -3.56 -5.63 13.93
CA ASP A 238 -2.37 -6.43 13.70
C ASP A 238 -2.70 -7.87 13.29
N PHE A 239 -3.78 -8.47 13.80
CA PHE A 239 -4.27 -9.75 13.29
C PHE A 239 -4.50 -9.68 11.77
N LEU A 240 -5.18 -8.63 11.29
CA LEU A 240 -5.35 -8.42 9.86
C LEU A 240 -4.02 -8.20 9.14
N LYS A 241 -3.11 -7.34 9.66
CA LYS A 241 -1.78 -7.16 9.04
C LYS A 241 -0.98 -8.47 8.92
N ARG A 242 -1.07 -9.38 9.91
CA ARG A 242 -0.39 -10.68 9.93
C ARG A 242 -1.04 -11.75 9.05
N PHE A 243 -2.38 -11.71 8.92
CA PHE A 243 -3.17 -12.80 8.35
C PHE A 243 -4.04 -12.44 7.14
N ALA A 244 -4.06 -11.18 6.69
CA ALA A 244 -4.84 -10.72 5.54
C ALA A 244 -4.67 -11.63 4.32
N THR A 245 -3.43 -11.96 3.95
CA THR A 245 -3.12 -12.79 2.77
C THR A 245 -2.98 -14.29 3.08
N VAL A 246 -3.47 -14.77 4.23
CA VAL A 246 -3.26 -16.17 4.67
C VAL A 246 -3.89 -17.21 3.73
N LEU A 247 -5.03 -16.87 3.10
CA LEU A 247 -5.68 -17.75 2.12
C LEU A 247 -5.22 -17.53 0.68
N ASN A 248 -4.84 -16.30 0.35
CA ASN A 248 -4.54 -15.84 -0.99
C ASN A 248 -3.53 -14.66 -0.95
N PRO A 249 -2.37 -14.76 -1.64
CA PRO A 249 -1.40 -13.67 -1.72
C PRO A 249 -1.91 -12.38 -2.39
N THR A 250 -2.92 -12.46 -3.26
CA THR A 250 -3.40 -11.31 -4.07
C THR A 250 -4.69 -10.68 -3.57
N ALA A 251 -5.40 -11.33 -2.64
CA ALA A 251 -6.66 -10.85 -2.08
C ALA A 251 -6.60 -10.91 -0.54
N PRO A 252 -6.70 -9.78 0.18
CA PRO A 252 -6.74 -9.78 1.64
C PRO A 252 -8.11 -10.20 2.18
N LEU A 253 -8.14 -10.82 3.37
CA LEU A 253 -9.36 -11.06 4.14
C LEU A 253 -10.08 -9.75 4.47
N THR A 254 -11.41 -9.77 4.38
CA THR A 254 -12.27 -8.63 4.72
C THR A 254 -12.64 -8.60 6.21
N THR A 255 -13.35 -7.54 6.65
CA THR A 255 -13.96 -7.48 7.98
C THR A 255 -14.98 -8.61 8.20
N ASN A 256 -15.74 -8.99 7.17
CA ASN A 256 -16.67 -10.13 7.25
C ASN A 256 -15.89 -11.44 7.45
N ASP A 257 -14.80 -11.63 6.69
CA ASP A 257 -13.93 -12.79 6.84
C ASP A 257 -13.31 -12.85 8.24
N LEU A 258 -12.87 -11.71 8.79
CA LEU A 258 -12.35 -11.63 10.16
C LEU A 258 -13.37 -12.14 11.18
N ASP A 259 -14.61 -11.64 11.17
CA ASP A 259 -15.65 -12.06 12.12
C ASP A 259 -15.97 -13.56 11.98
N ILE A 260 -15.94 -14.11 10.76
CA ILE A 260 -16.09 -15.55 10.50
C ILE A 260 -14.93 -16.34 11.12
N VAL A 261 -13.68 -15.94 10.88
CA VAL A 261 -12.48 -16.63 11.42
C VAL A 261 -12.44 -16.58 12.94
N LEU A 262 -12.65 -15.42 13.55
CA LEU A 262 -12.61 -15.26 15.00
C LEU A 262 -13.69 -16.10 15.68
N THR A 263 -14.91 -16.10 15.13
CA THR A 263 -16.01 -16.97 15.60
C THR A 263 -15.60 -18.44 15.58
N PHE A 264 -14.99 -18.91 14.48
CA PHE A 264 -14.57 -20.30 14.33
C PHE A 264 -13.40 -20.68 15.25
N LEU A 265 -12.38 -19.83 15.34
CA LEU A 265 -11.20 -20.06 16.20
C LEU A 265 -11.60 -20.15 17.67
N ALA A 266 -12.54 -19.32 18.14
CA ALA A 266 -13.00 -19.34 19.53
C ALA A 266 -13.96 -20.50 19.81
N ARG A 267 -14.95 -20.74 18.94
CA ARG A 267 -16.05 -21.68 19.20
C ARG A 267 -15.74 -23.12 18.79
N ASP A 268 -15.13 -23.30 17.62
CA ASP A 268 -14.95 -24.61 16.99
C ASP A 268 -13.56 -25.19 17.25
N LYS A 269 -12.51 -24.35 17.21
CA LYS A 269 -11.14 -24.76 17.53
C LYS A 269 -10.77 -24.56 19.01
N GLN A 270 -11.55 -23.78 19.77
CA GLN A 270 -11.28 -23.39 21.16
C GLN A 270 -9.83 -22.88 21.37
N ALA A 271 -9.31 -22.14 20.40
CA ALA A 271 -7.92 -21.75 20.32
C ALA A 271 -7.66 -20.27 20.67
N ILE A 272 -8.72 -19.46 20.77
CA ILE A 272 -8.63 -18.04 21.16
C ILE A 272 -9.75 -17.67 22.14
N SER A 273 -9.53 -16.60 22.89
CA SER A 273 -10.59 -15.71 23.38
C SER A 273 -10.45 -14.35 22.70
N TYR A 274 -11.54 -13.59 22.56
CA TYR A 274 -11.48 -12.25 21.97
C TYR A 274 -12.62 -11.35 22.49
N ASN A 275 -12.41 -10.05 22.40
CA ASN A 275 -13.42 -9.02 22.65
C ASN A 275 -13.55 -8.11 21.40
N GLU A 276 -14.08 -6.90 21.54
CA GLU A 276 -14.27 -5.98 20.41
C GLU A 276 -12.97 -5.53 19.74
N GLN A 277 -11.84 -5.50 20.48
CA GLN A 277 -10.56 -4.93 20.04
C GLN A 277 -9.39 -5.92 20.06
N THR A 278 -9.37 -6.82 21.05
CA THR A 278 -8.22 -7.68 21.40
C THR A 278 -8.55 -9.16 21.23
N ILE A 279 -7.57 -9.92 20.75
CA ILE A 279 -7.61 -11.35 20.47
C ILE A 279 -6.45 -12.01 21.22
N LYS A 280 -6.73 -13.03 22.03
CA LYS A 280 -5.75 -13.76 22.83
C LYS A 280 -5.73 -15.23 22.41
N PHE A 281 -4.57 -15.70 21.94
CA PHE A 281 -4.35 -17.10 21.60
C PHE A 281 -4.04 -17.93 22.84
N LYS A 282 -4.65 -19.11 22.90
CA LYS A 282 -4.45 -20.08 23.99
C LYS A 282 -3.01 -20.63 23.98
N PRO A 283 -2.33 -20.74 25.13
CA PRO A 283 -1.08 -21.48 25.25
C PRO A 283 -1.24 -22.97 24.92
N GLU A 284 -0.18 -23.62 24.43
CA GLU A 284 -0.21 -25.08 24.16
C GLU A 284 -0.39 -25.92 25.44
N HIS A 285 -0.05 -25.38 26.61
CA HIS A 285 -0.17 -26.06 27.90
C HIS A 285 -1.54 -25.86 28.59
N GLU A 286 -2.44 -25.09 28.01
CA GLU A 286 -3.79 -24.89 28.54
C GLU A 286 -4.83 -25.67 27.73
N ASP A 287 -5.81 -26.29 28.39
CA ASP A 287 -6.90 -26.98 27.71
C ASP A 287 -7.93 -26.00 27.12
N VAL A 288 -8.19 -24.88 27.81
CA VAL A 288 -9.26 -23.92 27.52
C VAL A 288 -8.68 -22.50 27.41
N PRO A 289 -9.10 -21.64 26.46
CA PRO A 289 -8.59 -20.28 26.36
C PRO A 289 -9.02 -19.42 27.56
N LEU A 290 -8.03 -18.84 28.25
CA LEU A 290 -8.28 -17.81 29.26
C LEU A 290 -8.97 -16.57 28.67
N PRO A 291 -9.81 -15.85 29.45
CA PRO A 291 -10.42 -14.60 28.99
C PRO A 291 -9.36 -13.50 28.77
N VAL A 292 -9.70 -12.54 27.90
CA VAL A 292 -8.91 -11.32 27.70
C VAL A 292 -9.02 -10.43 28.94
N THR A 293 -7.89 -9.95 29.46
CA THR A 293 -7.80 -9.01 30.59
C THR A 293 -7.53 -7.57 30.13
N GLU A 294 -7.53 -6.62 31.07
CA GLU A 294 -7.15 -5.22 30.77
C GLU A 294 -5.66 -5.10 30.42
N GLU A 295 -4.83 -5.92 31.06
CA GLU A 295 -3.40 -6.00 30.77
C GLU A 295 -3.15 -6.50 29.34
N ASP A 296 -3.86 -7.55 28.88
CA ASP A 296 -3.82 -8.02 27.50
C ASP A 296 -4.12 -6.89 26.50
N ALA A 297 -5.18 -6.11 26.75
CA ALA A 297 -5.54 -4.98 25.91
C ALA A 297 -4.45 -3.89 25.89
N ALA A 298 -3.74 -3.67 27.00
CA ALA A 298 -2.60 -2.77 27.04
C ALA A 298 -1.41 -3.26 26.20
N ILE A 299 -1.13 -4.57 26.17
CA ILE A 299 -0.07 -5.16 25.31
C ILE A 299 -0.39 -4.92 23.83
N ALA A 300 -1.62 -5.24 23.42
CA ALA A 300 -2.07 -5.09 22.04
C ALA A 300 -1.97 -3.62 21.60
N ASN A 301 -2.47 -2.69 22.42
CA ASN A 301 -2.44 -1.26 22.13
C ASN A 301 -1.01 -0.70 22.07
N LEU A 302 -0.13 -1.07 23.01
CA LEU A 302 1.29 -0.66 23.00
C LEU A 302 1.97 -1.04 21.68
N ARG A 303 1.83 -2.29 21.29
CA ARG A 303 2.45 -2.84 20.08
C ARG A 303 1.91 -2.21 18.80
N ASP A 304 0.61 -1.90 18.77
CA ASP A 304 -0.01 -1.12 17.68
C ASP A 304 0.52 0.32 17.63
N THR A 305 0.65 1.00 18.79
CA THR A 305 1.23 2.35 18.90
C THR A 305 2.70 2.36 18.43
N LEU A 306 3.50 1.37 18.84
CA LEU A 306 4.88 1.22 18.42
C LEU A 306 4.98 0.99 16.90
N ALA A 307 4.15 0.11 16.35
CA ALA A 307 4.09 -0.12 14.90
C ALA A 307 3.68 1.14 14.13
N ASN A 308 2.79 1.98 14.68
CA ASN A 308 2.40 3.26 14.08
C ASN A 308 3.55 4.27 14.08
N ILE A 309 4.23 4.45 15.23
CA ILE A 309 5.38 5.36 15.34
C ILE A 309 6.51 4.91 14.41
N ASN A 310 6.83 3.61 14.37
CA ASN A 310 7.85 3.08 13.46
C ASN A 310 7.46 3.25 11.98
N ALA A 311 6.17 3.20 11.62
CA ALA A 311 5.71 3.54 10.27
C ALA A 311 5.86 5.03 9.91
N GLN A 312 5.85 5.93 10.90
CA GLN A 312 6.07 7.38 10.70
C GLN A 312 7.55 7.75 10.49
N ILE A 313 8.50 6.92 10.96
CA ILE A 313 9.95 7.19 10.86
C ILE A 313 10.41 7.34 9.40
N SER A 314 10.12 6.36 8.53
CA SER A 314 10.63 6.36 7.16
C SER A 314 10.13 7.55 6.31
N PRO A 315 8.85 7.94 6.33
CA PRO A 315 8.38 9.14 5.63
C PRO A 315 8.97 10.45 6.16
N ILE A 316 9.28 10.54 7.46
CA ILE A 316 9.97 11.72 8.02
C ILE A 316 11.42 11.77 7.50
N MET A 317 12.13 10.63 7.44
CA MET A 317 13.46 10.56 6.84
C MET A 317 13.47 10.97 5.37
N GLU A 318 12.45 10.58 4.58
CA GLU A 318 12.30 11.02 3.20
C GLU A 318 12.10 12.55 3.10
N LYS A 319 11.25 13.14 3.96
CA LYS A 319 11.09 14.60 4.02
C LYS A 319 12.39 15.34 4.37
N ILE A 320 13.21 14.80 5.28
CA ILE A 320 14.54 15.36 5.60
C ILE A 320 15.43 15.37 4.35
N ALA A 321 15.50 14.25 3.61
CA ALA A 321 16.29 14.14 2.39
C ALA A 321 15.82 15.11 1.28
N LEU A 322 14.50 15.26 1.10
CA LEU A 322 13.92 16.22 0.15
C LEU A 322 14.19 17.68 0.55
N ALA A 323 14.12 18.01 1.85
CA ALA A 323 14.42 19.34 2.35
C ALA A 323 15.92 19.70 2.22
N ASP A 324 16.82 18.75 2.49
CA ASP A 324 18.27 18.90 2.29
C ASP A 324 18.62 19.11 0.81
N ALA A 325 18.02 18.33 -0.10
CA ALA A 325 18.18 18.52 -1.54
C ALA A 325 17.67 19.90 -2.01
N ALA A 326 16.50 20.33 -1.53
CA ALA A 326 15.94 21.65 -1.85
C ALA A 326 16.78 22.81 -1.28
N ALA A 327 17.38 22.63 -0.10
CA ALA A 327 18.31 23.60 0.48
C ALA A 327 19.57 23.74 -0.40
N ARG A 328 20.18 22.62 -0.81
CA ARG A 328 21.35 22.62 -1.72
C ARG A 328 21.04 23.25 -3.08
N GLU A 329 19.90 22.92 -3.69
CA GLU A 329 19.44 23.55 -4.95
C GLU A 329 19.31 25.08 -4.79
N ALA A 330 18.71 25.53 -3.68
CA ALA A 330 18.53 26.94 -3.40
C ALA A 330 19.86 27.68 -3.11
N VAL A 331 20.84 27.03 -2.48
CA VAL A 331 22.21 27.55 -2.31
C VAL A 331 22.90 27.75 -3.67
N VAL A 332 22.90 26.72 -4.53
CA VAL A 332 23.46 26.81 -5.90
C VAL A 332 22.77 27.92 -6.71
N ALA A 333 21.45 28.06 -6.58
CA ALA A 333 20.66 29.11 -7.21
C ALA A 333 20.80 30.50 -6.55
N LYS A 334 21.58 30.63 -5.46
CA LYS A 334 21.78 31.85 -4.65
C LYS A 334 20.48 32.43 -4.07
N GLN A 335 19.49 31.58 -3.80
CA GLN A 335 18.18 31.94 -3.29
C GLN A 335 18.15 31.83 -1.75
N MET A 336 18.89 32.71 -1.05
CA MET A 336 19.06 32.68 0.42
C MET A 336 17.77 32.44 1.21
N VAL A 337 16.68 33.15 0.88
CA VAL A 337 15.39 33.00 1.58
C VAL A 337 14.80 31.59 1.40
N ARG A 338 14.91 31.01 0.20
CA ARG A 338 14.43 29.64 -0.09
C ARG A 338 15.31 28.59 0.58
N ALA A 339 16.62 28.80 0.61
CA ALA A 339 17.58 27.92 1.28
C ALA A 339 17.34 27.90 2.80
N LYS A 340 17.28 29.06 3.46
CA LYS A 340 16.97 29.15 4.90
C LYS A 340 15.57 28.62 5.25
N ALA A 341 14.59 28.75 4.35
CA ALA A 341 13.27 28.13 4.54
C ALA A 341 13.31 26.59 4.43
N ALA A 342 14.06 26.05 3.47
CA ALA A 342 14.27 24.60 3.34
C ALA A 342 15.05 24.03 4.54
N LEU A 343 16.06 24.73 5.04
CA LEU A 343 16.79 24.35 6.26
C LEU A 343 15.92 24.38 7.51
N ARG A 344 15.06 25.40 7.70
CA ARG A 344 14.04 25.39 8.77
C ARG A 344 13.13 24.15 8.68
N SER A 345 12.65 23.81 7.48
CA SER A 345 11.82 22.62 7.25
C SER A 345 12.57 21.31 7.55
N LYS A 346 13.83 21.21 7.13
CA LYS A 346 14.73 20.08 7.45
C LYS A 346 14.88 19.93 8.97
N LYS A 347 15.24 21.00 9.68
CA LYS A 347 15.49 20.99 11.13
C LYS A 347 14.25 20.61 11.95
N LEU A 348 13.07 21.10 11.55
CA LEU A 348 11.79 20.67 12.15
C LEU A 348 11.55 19.18 11.95
N ALA A 349 11.80 18.65 10.74
CA ALA A 349 11.66 17.23 10.47
C ALA A 349 12.70 16.37 11.23
N GLU A 350 13.94 16.85 11.41
CA GLU A 350 14.96 16.19 12.23
C GLU A 350 14.58 16.16 13.73
N ASN A 351 14.05 17.26 14.27
CA ASN A 351 13.56 17.31 15.66
C ASN A 351 12.36 16.36 15.86
N ALA A 352 11.41 16.35 14.91
CA ALA A 352 10.29 15.42 14.92
C ALA A 352 10.76 13.95 14.82
N LEU A 353 11.73 13.64 13.95
CA LEU A 353 12.34 12.31 13.85
C LEU A 353 12.95 11.88 15.17
N LYS A 354 13.76 12.75 15.79
CA LYS A 354 14.40 12.48 17.08
C LYS A 354 13.35 12.18 18.16
N GLN A 355 12.33 13.01 18.29
CA GLN A 355 11.28 12.81 19.27
C GLN A 355 10.50 11.50 19.04
N ARG A 356 10.19 11.15 17.78
CA ARG A 356 9.49 9.89 17.45
C ARG A 356 10.37 8.68 17.75
N SER A 357 11.67 8.72 17.45
CA SER A 357 12.64 7.67 17.80
C SER A 357 12.84 7.53 19.30
N ASP A 358 12.95 8.62 20.05
CA ASP A 358 13.08 8.61 21.51
C ASP A 358 11.83 7.97 22.17
N VAL A 359 10.62 8.26 21.66
CA VAL A 359 9.37 7.62 22.12
C VAL A 359 9.31 6.15 21.72
N ALA A 360 9.73 5.78 20.51
CA ALA A 360 9.78 4.38 20.08
C ALA A 360 10.66 3.53 21.00
N LEU A 361 11.87 4.01 21.32
CA LEU A 361 12.78 3.33 22.26
C LEU A 361 12.20 3.20 23.68
N GLN A 362 11.49 4.22 24.18
CA GLN A 362 10.80 4.14 25.46
C GLN A 362 9.66 3.10 25.44
N LEU A 363 8.90 3.04 24.35
CA LEU A 363 7.81 2.05 24.19
C LEU A 363 8.35 0.63 24.03
N GLU A 364 9.46 0.42 23.33
CA GLU A 364 10.13 -0.88 23.20
C GLU A 364 10.65 -1.39 24.56
N GLN A 365 11.23 -0.52 25.39
CA GLN A 365 11.62 -0.89 26.75
C GLN A 365 10.40 -1.29 27.59
N VAL A 366 9.33 -0.49 27.59
CA VAL A 366 8.08 -0.82 28.31
C VAL A 366 7.45 -2.10 27.79
N TYR A 367 7.51 -2.38 26.48
CA TYR A 367 7.03 -3.63 25.89
C TYR A 367 7.83 -4.83 26.41
N THR A 368 9.16 -4.72 26.43
CA THR A 368 10.06 -5.77 26.92
C THR A 368 9.83 -6.05 28.42
N ASP A 369 9.74 -5.00 29.24
CA ASP A 369 9.47 -5.11 30.67
C ASP A 369 8.10 -5.75 30.93
N LEU A 370 7.08 -5.35 30.17
CA LEU A 370 5.73 -5.90 30.28
C LEU A 370 5.63 -7.33 29.75
N GLN A 371 6.37 -7.68 28.70
CA GLN A 371 6.50 -9.06 28.20
C GLN A 371 7.12 -9.96 29.26
N HIS A 372 8.22 -9.52 29.90
CA HIS A 372 8.83 -10.24 31.01
C HIS A 372 7.90 -10.38 32.23
N ALA A 373 7.05 -9.38 32.51
CA ALA A 373 6.05 -9.46 33.57
C ALA A 373 4.86 -10.36 33.20
N ALA A 374 4.42 -10.36 31.94
CA ALA A 374 3.33 -11.23 31.45
C ALA A 374 3.72 -12.72 31.53
N ASP A 375 4.98 -13.04 31.24
CA ASP A 375 5.53 -14.40 31.38
C ASP A 375 5.87 -14.75 32.86
N GLN A 376 5.75 -13.81 33.81
CA GLN A 376 5.98 -14.00 35.25
C GLN A 376 4.72 -13.68 36.07
N VAL A 377 3.91 -14.71 36.32
CA VAL A 377 2.59 -14.68 37.01
C VAL A 377 2.56 -13.87 38.33
N GLU A 378 3.69 -13.68 39.00
CA GLU A 378 3.78 -12.97 40.29
C GLU A 378 3.87 -11.43 40.17
N ILE A 379 4.05 -10.83 38.97
CA ILE A 379 4.37 -9.38 38.82
C ILE A 379 3.20 -8.54 38.26
N VAL A 380 1.98 -8.79 38.73
CA VAL A 380 0.77 -8.06 38.33
C VAL A 380 0.85 -6.54 38.58
N GLU A 381 1.56 -6.10 39.63
CA GLU A 381 1.67 -4.67 39.95
C GLU A 381 2.51 -3.88 38.94
N ALA A 382 3.58 -4.48 38.39
CA ALA A 382 4.38 -3.84 37.34
C ALA A 382 3.59 -3.71 36.03
N MET A 383 2.81 -4.73 35.67
CA MET A 383 1.92 -4.69 34.50
C MET A 383 0.90 -3.55 34.60
N ARG A 384 0.30 -3.34 35.79
CA ARG A 384 -0.62 -2.21 36.04
C ARG A 384 0.06 -0.85 35.94
N ALA A 385 1.27 -0.71 36.48
CA ALA A 385 2.04 0.52 36.36
C ALA A 385 2.37 0.83 34.88
N GLY A 386 2.78 -0.19 34.11
CA GLY A 386 2.99 -0.11 32.66
C GLY A 386 1.72 0.31 31.92
N ALA A 387 0.60 -0.40 32.11
CA ALA A 387 -0.68 -0.10 31.48
C ALA A 387 -1.18 1.33 31.77
N ALA A 388 -1.00 1.83 33.00
CA ALA A 388 -1.34 3.20 33.37
C ALA A 388 -0.45 4.25 32.68
N ALA A 389 0.87 4.02 32.63
CA ALA A 389 1.82 4.88 31.93
C ALA A 389 1.53 4.93 30.41
N LEU A 390 1.24 3.78 29.82
CA LEU A 390 0.88 3.62 28.41
C LEU A 390 -0.40 4.36 28.05
N LYS A 391 -1.44 4.30 28.89
CA LYS A 391 -2.67 5.06 28.68
C LYS A 391 -2.40 6.58 28.61
N GLY A 392 -1.62 7.11 29.54
CA GLY A 392 -1.25 8.53 29.57
C GLY A 392 -0.29 8.97 28.45
N LEU A 393 0.34 8.03 27.75
CA LEU A 393 1.14 8.30 26.55
C LEU A 393 0.30 8.19 25.27
N ASN A 394 -0.57 7.19 25.16
CA ASN A 394 -1.54 7.04 24.07
C ASN A 394 -2.48 8.26 23.97
N GLU A 395 -2.94 8.79 25.11
CA GLU A 395 -3.71 10.05 25.17
C GLU A 395 -2.95 11.28 24.62
N LYS A 396 -1.60 11.26 24.63
CA LYS A 396 -0.74 12.36 24.13
C LYS A 396 -0.29 12.19 22.67
N VAL A 397 -0.36 10.97 22.12
CA VAL A 397 0.10 10.65 20.76
C VAL A 397 -1.06 10.58 19.76
N GLY A 398 -2.31 10.75 20.22
CA GLY A 398 -3.53 10.59 19.42
C GLY A 398 -4.14 9.22 19.65
N GLY A 399 -4.90 9.08 20.74
CA GLY A 399 -5.38 7.78 21.20
C GLY A 399 -6.68 7.30 20.52
N ALA A 400 -6.67 6.04 20.08
CA ALA A 400 -7.81 5.11 19.93
C ALA A 400 -9.09 5.51 19.14
N GLU A 401 -9.26 6.74 18.67
CA GLU A 401 -10.38 7.14 17.79
C GLU A 401 -10.17 6.63 16.34
N GLY A 402 -10.36 5.32 16.14
CA GLY A 402 -10.18 4.73 14.80
C GLY A 402 -10.81 3.35 14.57
N VAL A 403 -11.29 2.65 15.60
CA VAL A 403 -11.63 1.20 15.50
C VAL A 403 -12.72 0.88 14.45
N GLN A 404 -13.54 1.85 14.04
CA GLN A 404 -14.55 1.65 12.98
C GLN A 404 -14.07 1.99 11.55
N GLY A 405 -12.90 2.60 11.37
CA GLY A 405 -12.31 2.94 10.06
C GLY A 405 -10.92 2.36 9.79
N VAL A 406 -10.22 1.89 10.83
CA VAL A 406 -8.83 1.38 10.72
C VAL A 406 -8.71 0.11 9.87
N VAL A 407 -9.73 -0.73 9.78
CA VAL A 407 -9.68 -1.96 8.98
C VAL A 407 -9.58 -1.67 7.48
N ASP A 408 -10.34 -0.70 6.97
CA ASP A 408 -10.22 -0.26 5.58
C ASP A 408 -8.90 0.50 5.37
N ALA A 409 -8.50 1.34 6.34
CA ALA A 409 -7.24 2.09 6.30
C ALA A 409 -5.98 1.22 6.32
N VAL A 410 -6.02 -0.02 6.82
CA VAL A 410 -4.87 -0.97 6.70
C VAL A 410 -4.53 -1.27 5.23
N ASN A 411 -5.50 -1.18 4.30
CA ASN A 411 -5.25 -1.27 2.86
C ASN A 411 -4.80 0.06 2.23
N GLU A 412 -4.90 1.18 2.96
CA GLU A 412 -4.59 2.54 2.51
C GLU A 412 -3.43 3.17 3.31
N GLN A 413 -2.62 2.37 4.01
CA GLN A 413 -1.50 2.83 4.83
C GLN A 413 -0.26 3.25 4.01
N MET A 414 -0.36 4.42 3.38
CA MET A 414 0.77 5.35 3.31
C MET A 414 0.40 6.59 4.15
N ALA A 415 1.25 6.96 5.10
CA ALA A 415 1.04 8.17 5.89
C ALA A 415 0.91 9.38 4.95
N THR A 416 -0.28 9.98 4.88
CA THR A 416 -0.57 11.02 3.90
C THR A 416 0.34 12.22 4.16
N THR A 417 0.84 12.88 3.10
CA THR A 417 1.76 14.01 3.20
C THR A 417 1.28 15.10 4.18
N GLU A 418 -0.03 15.26 4.30
CA GLU A 418 -0.73 16.15 5.25
C GLU A 418 -0.55 15.72 6.72
N GLU A 419 -0.76 14.44 7.06
CA GLU A 419 -0.56 13.90 8.41
C GLU A 419 0.88 14.12 8.88
N ILE A 420 1.86 13.80 8.04
CA ILE A 420 3.28 14.03 8.33
C ILE A 420 3.58 15.53 8.47
N THR A 421 2.85 16.40 7.76
CA THR A 421 3.03 17.85 7.88
C THR A 421 2.47 18.36 9.21
N ASN A 422 1.34 17.81 9.67
CA ASN A 422 0.79 18.11 10.99
C ASN A 422 1.72 17.63 12.11
N ILE A 423 2.27 16.40 12.01
CA ILE A 423 3.24 15.86 12.99
C ILE A 423 4.49 16.74 13.11
N ILE A 424 5.03 17.24 11.99
CA ILE A 424 6.19 18.14 12.01
C ILE A 424 5.82 19.48 12.66
N ASN A 425 4.64 20.03 12.35
CA ASN A 425 4.16 21.30 12.90
C ASN A 425 3.70 21.23 14.38
N GLU A 426 3.36 20.04 14.89
CA GLU A 426 3.03 19.78 16.30
C GLU A 426 4.27 19.89 17.22
N THR A 427 5.47 19.94 16.64
CA THR A 427 6.73 20.09 17.37
C THR A 427 6.91 21.54 17.82
N ASP A 428 6.26 21.92 18.92
CA ASP A 428 6.27 23.26 19.57
C ASP A 428 7.66 23.70 20.12
N GLN A 429 8.76 23.07 19.68
CA GLN A 429 10.11 23.44 20.09
C GLN A 429 10.59 24.69 19.34
N PRO A 430 11.09 25.72 20.06
CA PRO A 430 11.67 26.90 19.41
C PRO A 430 12.93 26.47 18.64
N LEU A 431 12.95 26.75 17.34
CA LEU A 431 14.15 26.60 16.51
C LEU A 431 15.19 27.66 16.90
N ASP A 432 16.44 27.25 17.06
CA ASP A 432 17.55 28.19 17.12
C ASP A 432 17.87 28.69 15.71
N GLU A 433 17.62 29.98 15.45
CA GLU A 433 17.94 30.61 14.16
C GLU A 433 19.45 30.69 13.92
N GLY A 434 20.28 30.63 14.97
CA GLY A 434 21.74 30.57 14.87
C GLY A 434 22.22 29.28 14.21
N GLU A 435 21.71 28.11 14.64
CA GLU A 435 22.06 26.82 14.03
C GLU A 435 21.72 26.74 12.53
N ILE A 436 20.62 27.38 12.12
CA ILE A 436 20.18 27.44 10.72
C ILE A 436 21.10 28.33 9.88
N ASP A 437 21.59 29.43 10.46
CA ASP A 437 22.51 30.34 9.79
C ASP A 437 23.92 29.74 9.68
N ASP A 438 24.39 29.03 10.71
CA ASP A 438 25.65 28.26 10.70
C ASP A 438 25.60 27.11 9.66
N GLU A 439 24.49 26.36 9.58
CA GLU A 439 24.30 25.31 8.57
C GLU A 439 24.24 25.89 7.15
N PHE A 440 23.59 27.06 6.98
CA PHE A 440 23.55 27.76 5.71
C PHE A 440 24.96 28.21 5.27
N GLU A 441 25.78 28.78 6.16
CA GLU A 441 27.17 29.15 5.84
C GLU A 441 28.01 27.90 5.52
N ALA A 442 27.80 26.79 6.21
CA ALA A 442 28.46 25.52 5.92
C ALA A 442 28.11 24.99 4.52
N LEU A 443 26.86 25.09 4.08
CA LEU A 443 26.46 24.72 2.72
C LEU A 443 27.02 25.67 1.65
N GLU A 444 27.05 26.99 1.89
CA GLU A 444 27.69 27.94 0.97
C GLU A 444 29.20 27.70 0.83
N ARG A 445 29.87 27.32 1.93
CA ARG A 445 31.29 26.95 1.93
C ARG A 445 31.54 25.67 1.13
N ALA A 446 30.71 24.65 1.33
CA ALA A 446 30.80 23.39 0.60
C ALA A 446 30.53 23.55 -0.91
N ASP A 447 29.56 24.38 -1.32
CA ASP A 447 29.34 24.71 -2.74
C ASP A 447 30.55 25.45 -3.34
N ARG A 448 31.08 26.44 -2.62
CA ARG A 448 32.26 27.21 -3.05
C ARG A 448 33.47 26.31 -3.28
N GLU A 449 33.82 25.46 -2.30
CA GLU A 449 34.91 24.49 -2.43
C GLU A 449 34.70 23.52 -3.59
N LYS A 450 33.46 23.06 -3.81
CA LYS A 450 33.14 22.18 -4.94
C LYS A 450 33.34 22.90 -6.27
N ARG A 451 32.88 24.14 -6.39
CA ARG A 451 33.05 24.97 -7.59
C ARG A 451 34.51 25.29 -7.85
N GLU A 452 35.29 25.61 -6.82
CA GLU A 452 36.74 25.81 -6.92
C GLU A 452 37.46 24.53 -7.39
N LYS A 453 37.06 23.35 -6.91
CA LYS A 453 37.57 22.05 -7.42
C LYS A 453 37.19 21.81 -8.89
N GLU A 454 35.94 22.03 -9.28
CA GLU A 454 35.53 21.90 -10.68
C GLU A 454 36.23 22.90 -11.61
N GLU A 455 36.51 24.12 -11.15
CA GLU A 455 37.26 25.14 -11.90
C GLU A 455 38.76 24.79 -11.95
N ALA A 456 39.33 24.22 -10.89
CA ALA A 456 40.70 23.66 -10.87
C ALA A 456 40.85 22.45 -11.82
N GLU A 457 39.88 21.54 -11.87
CA GLU A 457 39.89 20.40 -12.79
C GLU A 457 39.75 20.85 -14.26
N LYS A 458 38.85 21.80 -14.54
CA LYS A 458 38.70 22.38 -15.89
C LYS A 458 39.95 23.15 -16.33
N THR A 459 40.61 23.87 -15.43
CA THR A 459 41.86 24.58 -15.76
C THR A 459 43.04 23.63 -15.92
N ALA A 460 43.16 22.59 -15.08
CA ALA A 460 44.16 21.53 -15.24
C ALA A 460 43.98 20.76 -16.55
N ALA A 461 42.76 20.39 -16.92
CA ALA A 461 42.45 19.75 -18.19
C ALA A 461 42.82 20.63 -19.40
N ARG A 462 42.53 21.93 -19.33
CA ARG A 462 42.88 22.90 -20.39
C ARG A 462 44.39 23.15 -20.49
N LEU A 463 45.11 23.15 -19.37
CA LEU A 463 46.57 23.23 -19.35
C LEU A 463 47.20 21.97 -19.97
N ALA A 464 46.72 20.79 -19.61
CA ALA A 464 47.18 19.52 -20.20
C ALA A 464 46.91 19.43 -21.71
N GLU A 465 45.78 19.98 -22.20
CA GLU A 465 45.51 20.10 -23.63
C GLU A 465 46.50 21.05 -24.33
N LEU A 466 46.79 22.21 -23.74
CA LEU A 466 47.76 23.17 -24.26
C LEU A 466 49.19 22.59 -24.29
N GLU A 467 49.62 21.91 -23.22
CA GLU A 467 50.90 21.21 -23.17
C GLU A 467 51.01 20.11 -24.22
N ALA A 468 49.93 19.34 -24.46
CA ALA A 468 49.89 18.33 -25.52
C ALA A 468 49.96 18.95 -26.93
N VAL A 469 49.39 20.14 -27.15
CA VAL A 469 49.51 20.90 -28.40
C VAL A 469 50.90 21.48 -28.56
N GLU A 470 51.49 22.05 -27.49
CA GLU A 470 52.85 22.60 -27.53
C GLU A 470 53.90 21.51 -27.73
N LYS A 471 53.74 20.34 -27.11
CA LYS A 471 54.61 19.17 -27.34
C LYS A 471 54.55 18.71 -28.80
N LYS A 472 53.35 18.56 -29.38
CA LYS A 472 53.17 18.25 -30.81
C LYS A 472 53.74 19.33 -31.74
N ARG A 473 53.76 20.60 -31.29
CA ARG A 473 54.39 21.69 -32.02
C ARG A 473 55.92 21.60 -31.95
N LYS A 474 56.50 21.34 -30.77
CA LYS A 474 57.95 21.14 -30.60
C LYS A 474 58.45 19.91 -31.36
N GLU A 475 57.70 18.82 -31.37
CA GLU A 475 57.99 17.63 -32.20
C GLU A 475 57.96 17.94 -33.71
N ARG A 476 57.07 18.85 -34.15
CA ARG A 476 57.03 19.31 -35.56
C ARG A 476 58.10 20.35 -35.89
N GLU A 477 58.54 21.13 -34.91
CA GLU A 477 59.65 22.08 -35.07
C GLU A 477 60.98 21.32 -35.05
N SER A 478 61.20 20.33 -34.17
CA SER A 478 62.41 19.50 -34.16
C SER A 478 62.57 18.69 -35.44
N VAL A 479 61.51 18.03 -35.93
CA VAL A 479 61.56 17.30 -37.21
C VAL A 479 61.94 18.24 -38.37
N LYS A 480 61.46 19.49 -38.37
CA LYS A 480 61.87 20.48 -39.37
C LYS A 480 63.31 20.96 -39.20
N THR A 481 63.82 21.03 -37.97
CA THR A 481 65.21 21.40 -37.71
C THR A 481 66.14 20.28 -38.16
N ASP A 482 65.83 19.02 -37.83
CA ASP A 482 66.56 17.83 -38.29
C ASP A 482 66.55 17.75 -39.84
N GLU A 483 65.40 17.97 -40.49
CA GLU A 483 65.28 18.03 -41.96
C GLU A 483 66.16 19.15 -42.58
N THR A 484 66.37 20.28 -41.88
CA THR A 484 67.29 21.33 -42.34
C THR A 484 68.75 21.05 -42.03
N GLU A 485 69.07 20.37 -40.92
CA GLU A 485 70.44 19.99 -40.59
C GLU A 485 70.95 18.88 -41.53
N GLU A 486 70.13 17.86 -41.86
CA GLU A 486 70.49 16.86 -42.89
C GLU A 486 70.77 17.51 -44.25
N GLN A 487 69.98 18.50 -44.68
CA GLN A 487 70.21 19.21 -45.95
C GLN A 487 71.49 20.05 -45.95
N VAL A 488 71.88 20.61 -44.80
CA VAL A 488 73.13 21.39 -44.65
C VAL A 488 74.34 20.46 -44.57
N ASP A 489 74.21 19.29 -43.96
CA ASP A 489 75.27 18.28 -43.91
C ASP A 489 75.48 17.56 -45.24
N GLU A 490 74.44 17.23 -46.00
CA GLU A 490 74.58 16.73 -47.38
C GLU A 490 75.31 17.74 -48.27
N ALA A 491 74.94 19.03 -48.18
CA ALA A 491 75.62 20.10 -48.89
C ALA A 491 77.11 20.21 -48.49
N SER A 492 77.41 20.10 -47.20
CA SER A 492 78.77 20.20 -46.67
C SER A 492 79.65 19.01 -47.06
N GLN A 493 79.11 17.79 -47.03
CA GLN A 493 79.80 16.58 -47.48
C GLN A 493 80.06 16.58 -49.00
N SER A 494 79.17 17.21 -49.79
CA SER A 494 79.38 17.40 -51.23
C SER A 494 80.59 18.29 -51.54
N MET A 495 80.82 19.34 -50.74
CA MET A 495 81.96 20.26 -50.90
C MET A 495 83.28 19.65 -50.42
N ALA A 496 83.27 18.91 -49.31
CA ALA A 496 84.46 18.29 -48.73
C ALA A 496 85.14 17.26 -49.66
N ARG A 497 84.41 16.67 -50.61
CA ARG A 497 84.95 15.69 -51.56
C ARG A 497 85.73 16.28 -52.75
N MET A 498 85.76 17.60 -52.93
CA MET A 498 86.38 18.24 -54.12
C MET A 498 87.77 18.84 -53.90
N SER A 499 88.35 18.81 -52.70
CA SER A 499 89.66 19.44 -52.47
C SER A 499 90.52 18.72 -51.42
N PHE A 500 91.46 17.86 -51.87
CA PHE A 500 92.68 17.55 -51.11
C PHE A 500 93.78 16.91 -51.97
N HIS A 501 94.57 17.73 -52.69
CA HIS A 501 95.91 17.34 -53.14
C HIS A 501 96.83 18.51 -53.49
N GLN A 502 97.45 19.17 -52.51
CA GLN A 502 98.90 19.46 -52.53
C GLN A 502 99.43 20.00 -51.17
N PRO A 503 100.52 19.43 -50.62
CA PRO A 503 101.44 20.07 -49.66
C PRO A 503 102.61 20.75 -50.42
N ASP A 504 103.54 21.50 -49.83
CA ASP A 504 103.75 22.17 -48.52
C ASP A 504 104.80 23.29 -48.80
N ASP A 505 104.94 24.31 -47.94
CA ASP A 505 106.24 24.63 -47.31
C ASP A 505 106.25 25.97 -46.52
N GLU A 506 106.75 25.83 -45.29
CA GLU A 506 107.69 26.72 -44.57
C GLU A 506 107.40 28.21 -44.23
N MET A 507 107.22 28.40 -42.91
CA MET A 507 108.12 29.16 -42.00
C MET A 507 107.82 30.62 -41.56
N GLU A 508 108.01 30.76 -40.23
CA GLU A 508 108.46 31.90 -39.42
C GLU A 508 107.56 33.14 -39.18
N ASP A 509 107.05 33.19 -37.94
CA ASP A 509 107.37 34.21 -36.93
C ASP A 509 107.36 35.70 -37.30
N THR A 510 106.49 36.47 -36.64
CA THR A 510 106.90 37.12 -35.37
C THR A 510 105.72 37.77 -34.62
N GLU A 511 105.91 37.99 -33.32
CA GLU A 511 104.98 38.65 -32.41
C GLU A 511 104.81 40.15 -32.74
N GLU A 512 103.66 40.76 -32.41
CA GLU A 512 103.57 41.63 -31.22
C GLU A 512 102.16 42.17 -30.94
N LYS A 513 101.95 42.52 -29.66
CA LYS A 513 100.70 43.08 -29.11
C LYS A 513 100.46 44.50 -29.62
N ARG A 514 99.18 44.85 -29.86
CA ARG A 514 98.64 46.18 -29.51
C ARG A 514 97.13 46.15 -29.34
N THR A 515 96.67 46.69 -28.21
CA THR A 515 95.26 47.01 -27.96
C THR A 515 94.98 48.48 -28.25
N ALA A 516 93.70 48.74 -28.58
CA ALA A 516 92.98 50.02 -28.50
C ALA A 516 93.13 51.10 -29.61
N ALA A 517 91.95 51.50 -30.09
CA ALA A 517 91.51 52.85 -30.49
C ALA A 517 92.22 53.60 -31.64
N TYR A 518 91.50 53.79 -32.76
CA TYR A 518 90.75 55.02 -33.03
C TYR A 518 89.95 54.94 -34.35
N ALA A 519 88.65 55.22 -34.30
CA ALA A 519 87.76 55.77 -35.35
C ALA A 519 86.30 55.51 -34.97
#